data_AF-A0A7K6ZX91-F1
#
_entry.id   AF-A0A7K6ZX91-F1
#
_cell.length_a   1.000
_cell.length_b   1.000
_cell.length_c   1.000
_cell.angle_alpha   90.00
_cell.angle_beta   90.00
_cell.angle_gamma   90.00
#
_symmetry.space_group_name_H-M   'P 1'
#
loop_
_entity.id
_entity.type
_entity.pdbx_description
1 polymer ?
#
loop_
_entity_poly.entity_id
_entity_poly.type
_entity_poly.pdbx_seq_one_letter_code
_entity_poly.pdbx_strand_id
1 'polypeptide(L)'
;GDPRVIIYLQPPGVTPLGGSAIIHCEYQCNGGTFVLYRSGEKISTLKPYGKRAEFLISNVTRSFSGPYTCHCMHGDNGTMLARSDILEVLVEELQGPKPVLSILPGHEVTAGSDVLLRCTFWNDSAICFLYLEGRPGTLYQFSDKEATFQLSQVELGNAGRYICQCFIKQTPPAWSSLSEFLELVVR
;
A
#
# COMPACT_ATOMS: atom_id res chain seq x y z
N GLY A 1 13.66 13.87 -13.80
CA GLY A 1 13.13 13.97 -12.43
C GLY A 1 14.14 13.39 -11.49
N ASP A 2 14.27 13.94 -10.29
CA ASP A 2 15.23 13.45 -9.30
C ASP A 2 15.03 11.96 -8.99
N PRO A 3 16.10 11.20 -8.72
CA PRO A 3 15.99 9.79 -8.36
C PRO A 3 15.19 9.64 -7.05
N ARG A 4 14.09 8.88 -7.10
CA ARG A 4 13.21 8.64 -5.95
C ARG A 4 13.28 7.18 -5.51
N VAL A 5 13.37 6.99 -4.20
CA VAL A 5 13.17 5.67 -3.59
C VAL A 5 11.68 5.35 -3.64
N ILE A 6 11.30 4.17 -4.13
CA ILE A 6 9.92 3.70 -4.04
C ILE A 6 9.69 3.21 -2.62
N ILE A 7 8.61 3.64 -1.98
CA ILE A 7 8.20 3.19 -0.64
C ILE A 7 6.75 2.72 -0.66
N TYR A 8 6.46 1.58 -0.03
CA TYR A 8 5.10 1.05 0.12
C TYR A 8 4.99 0.13 1.34
N LEU A 9 3.75 -0.11 1.79
CA LEU A 9 3.42 -0.98 2.91
C LEU A 9 2.91 -2.34 2.43
N GLN A 10 3.28 -3.41 3.13
CA GLN A 10 2.78 -4.77 2.89
C GLN A 10 2.35 -5.46 4.20
N PRO A 11 1.11 -5.95 4.34
CA PRO A 11 0.01 -5.71 3.40
C PRO A 11 -0.33 -4.21 3.30
N PRO A 12 -0.94 -3.74 2.19
CA PRO A 12 -1.33 -2.35 2.05
C PRO A 12 -2.55 -2.01 2.93
N GLY A 13 -2.86 -0.72 3.06
CA GLY A 13 -3.99 -0.23 3.85
C GLY A 13 -3.69 -0.08 5.34
N VAL A 14 -4.73 -0.20 6.15
CA VAL A 14 -4.66 0.03 7.60
C VAL A 14 -4.18 -1.23 8.32
N THR A 15 -3.14 -1.07 9.13
CA THR A 15 -2.56 -2.18 9.91
C THR A 15 -3.36 -2.38 11.20
N PRO A 16 -3.76 -3.62 11.55
CA PRO A 16 -4.47 -3.89 12.79
C PRO A 16 -3.58 -3.67 14.02
N LEU A 17 -4.16 -3.19 15.13
CA LEU A 17 -3.50 -3.19 16.44
C LEU A 17 -2.98 -4.59 16.82
N GLY A 18 -1.76 -4.65 17.36
CA GLY A 18 -1.06 -5.89 17.68
C GLY A 18 -0.58 -6.69 16.46
N GLY A 19 -0.92 -6.25 15.25
CA GLY A 19 -0.50 -6.89 14.00
C GLY A 19 0.94 -6.55 13.59
N SER A 20 1.24 -6.86 12.34
CA SER A 20 2.53 -6.57 11.72
C SER A 20 2.39 -6.11 10.29
N ALA A 21 3.30 -5.25 9.86
CA ALA A 21 3.43 -4.83 8.46
C ALA A 21 4.92 -4.68 8.11
N ILE A 22 5.23 -4.74 6.83
CA ILE A 22 6.56 -4.53 6.28
C ILE A 22 6.52 -3.25 5.46
N ILE A 23 7.42 -2.32 5.76
CA ILE A 23 7.68 -1.19 4.87
C ILE A 23 8.79 -1.60 3.92
N HIS A 24 8.49 -1.61 2.62
CA HIS A 24 9.46 -1.88 1.59
C HIS A 24 10.01 -0.57 1.04
N CYS A 25 11.33 -0.53 0.84
CA CYS A 25 12.01 0.51 0.10
C CYS A 25 12.71 -0.10 -1.11
N GLU A 26 12.54 0.50 -2.29
CA GLU A 26 13.18 0.02 -3.51
C GLU A 26 13.89 1.15 -4.27
N TYR A 27 15.21 0.97 -4.47
CA TYR A 27 16.10 1.88 -5.19
C TYR A 27 17.44 1.19 -5.49
N GLN A 28 18.15 1.63 -6.54
CA GLN A 28 19.52 1.16 -6.81
C GLN A 28 20.52 1.80 -5.85
N CYS A 29 20.51 1.37 -4.59
CA CYS A 29 21.35 1.90 -3.52
C CYS A 29 22.74 1.23 -3.48
N ASN A 30 23.50 1.32 -4.57
CA ASN A 30 24.79 0.63 -4.72
C ASN A 30 25.81 1.11 -3.67
N GLY A 31 26.35 0.17 -2.88
CA GLY A 31 27.30 0.48 -1.81
C GLY A 31 26.71 1.33 -0.67
N GLY A 32 25.39 1.49 -0.63
CA GLY A 32 24.68 2.30 0.35
C GLY A 32 23.86 1.49 1.35
N THR A 33 23.09 2.21 2.15
CA THR A 33 22.10 1.64 3.09
C THR A 33 20.78 2.39 2.97
N PHE A 34 19.68 1.69 3.22
CA PHE A 34 18.38 2.32 3.40
C PHE A 34 18.20 2.73 4.86
N VAL A 35 17.73 3.95 5.08
CA VAL A 35 17.36 4.47 6.39
C VAL A 35 15.89 4.82 6.39
N LEU A 36 15.14 4.21 7.29
CA LEU A 36 13.72 4.48 7.47
C LEU A 36 13.55 5.55 8.56
N TYR A 37 12.76 6.58 8.24
CA TYR A 37 12.37 7.64 9.14
C TYR A 37 10.86 7.61 9.38
N ARG A 38 10.44 7.99 10.59
CA ARG A 38 9.05 8.25 10.95
C ARG A 38 8.96 9.61 11.60
N SER A 39 8.12 10.50 11.07
CA SER A 39 7.98 11.87 11.59
C SER A 39 9.31 12.62 11.76
N GLY A 40 10.27 12.36 10.86
CA GLY A 40 11.61 12.96 10.89
C GLY A 40 12.63 12.24 11.79
N GLU A 41 12.20 11.30 12.62
CA GLU A 41 13.08 10.51 13.48
C GLU A 41 13.55 9.24 12.78
N LYS A 42 14.86 8.95 12.88
CA LYS A 42 15.44 7.72 12.34
C LYS A 42 14.93 6.52 13.14
N ILE A 43 14.30 5.56 12.47
CA ILE A 43 13.78 4.34 13.08
C ILE A 43 14.74 3.17 12.92
N SER A 44 15.25 2.96 11.71
CA SER A 44 16.10 1.80 11.42
C SER A 44 17.00 2.03 10.20
N THR A 45 18.04 1.21 10.07
CA THR A 45 18.95 1.21 8.93
C THR A 45 19.21 -0.23 8.49
N LEU A 46 19.05 -0.48 7.19
CA LEU A 46 19.26 -1.81 6.60
C LEU A 46 20.14 -1.71 5.36
N LYS A 47 20.95 -2.76 5.14
CA LYS A 47 21.63 -2.95 3.85
C LYS A 47 20.62 -3.45 2.81
N PRO A 48 20.74 -3.01 1.55
CA PRO A 48 19.89 -3.51 0.49
C PRO A 48 20.16 -4.99 0.20
N TYR A 49 19.10 -5.75 -0.03
CA TYR A 49 19.14 -7.04 -0.73
C TYR A 49 18.71 -6.80 -2.19
N GLY A 50 19.68 -6.82 -3.11
CA GLY A 50 19.47 -6.36 -4.48
C GLY A 50 19.12 -4.86 -4.50
N LYS A 51 17.90 -4.52 -4.92
CA LYS A 51 17.39 -3.14 -4.95
C LYS A 51 16.48 -2.81 -3.77
N ARG A 52 16.23 -3.76 -2.86
CA ARG A 52 15.16 -3.67 -1.86
C ARG A 52 15.69 -3.72 -0.43
N ALA A 53 15.03 -3.02 0.48
CA ALA A 53 15.14 -3.25 1.92
C ALA A 53 13.74 -3.39 2.54
N GLU A 54 13.62 -4.22 3.56
CA GLU A 54 12.35 -4.62 4.17
C GLU A 54 12.40 -4.35 5.66
N PHE A 55 11.64 -3.35 6.10
CA PHE A 55 11.56 -2.94 7.50
C PHE A 55 10.32 -3.56 8.13
N LEU A 56 10.50 -4.66 8.85
CA LEU A 56 9.43 -5.31 9.61
C LEU A 56 9.04 -4.45 10.82
N ILE A 57 7.75 -4.21 10.96
CA ILE A 57 7.13 -3.58 12.13
C ILE A 57 6.13 -4.58 12.70
N SER A 58 6.34 -5.00 13.95
CA SER A 58 5.54 -6.05 14.60
C SER A 58 4.95 -5.58 15.92
N ASN A 59 3.83 -6.18 16.33
CA ASN A 59 3.09 -5.82 17.54
C ASN A 59 2.77 -4.31 17.57
N VAL A 60 2.23 -3.81 16.45
CA VAL A 60 2.04 -2.37 16.25
C VAL A 60 0.99 -1.80 17.20
N THR A 61 1.24 -0.58 17.66
CA THR A 61 0.29 0.22 18.44
C THR A 61 -0.03 1.51 17.68
N ARG A 62 -1.00 2.30 18.15
CA ARG A 62 -1.37 3.57 17.50
C ARG A 62 -0.21 4.55 17.36
N SER A 63 0.85 4.45 18.17
CA SER A 63 2.05 5.30 18.06
C SER A 63 2.93 4.99 16.83
N PHE A 64 2.65 3.90 16.12
CA PHE A 64 3.29 3.58 14.84
C PHE A 64 2.62 4.27 13.66
N SER A 65 1.45 4.88 13.83
CA SER A 65 0.83 5.70 12.80
C SER A 65 1.65 6.96 12.50
N GLY A 66 1.56 7.44 11.27
CA GLY A 66 2.14 8.70 10.82
C GLY A 66 2.98 8.56 9.54
N PRO A 67 3.69 9.66 9.17
CA PRO A 67 4.44 9.73 7.93
C PRO A 67 5.76 8.99 8.03
N TYR A 68 6.01 8.09 7.08
CA TYR A 68 7.29 7.41 6.90
C TYR A 68 7.98 7.88 5.62
N THR A 69 9.31 8.01 5.68
CA THR A 69 10.15 8.23 4.49
C THR A 69 11.37 7.33 4.52
N CYS A 70 11.79 6.90 3.34
CA CYS A 70 12.95 6.02 3.17
C CYS A 70 14.04 6.73 2.36
N HIS A 71 15.24 6.75 2.91
CA HIS A 71 16.38 7.41 2.29
C HIS A 71 17.44 6.37 1.92
N CYS A 72 18.00 6.46 0.73
CA CYS A 72 19.22 5.74 0.37
C CYS A 72 20.41 6.63 0.72
N MET A 73 21.29 6.13 1.60
CA MET A 73 22.47 6.83 2.10
C MET A 73 23.72 6.13 1.58
N HIS A 74 24.71 6.90 1.15
CA HIS A 74 26.01 6.38 0.74
C HIS A 74 26.77 5.82 1.95
N GLY A 75 27.38 4.64 1.80
CA GLY A 75 28.00 3.91 2.92
C GLY A 75 29.21 4.60 3.53
N ASP A 76 30.01 5.31 2.73
CA ASP A 76 31.32 5.79 3.17
C ASP A 76 31.28 7.13 3.92
N ASN A 77 30.34 8.02 3.56
CA ASN A 77 30.27 9.37 4.12
C ASN A 77 28.87 9.79 4.58
N GLY A 78 27.86 8.91 4.48
CA GLY A 78 26.49 9.21 4.91
C GLY A 78 25.77 10.24 4.04
N THR A 79 26.24 10.52 2.82
CA THR A 79 25.53 11.42 1.90
C THR A 79 24.21 10.80 1.45
N MET A 80 23.12 11.58 1.44
CA MET A 80 21.83 11.12 0.91
C MET A 80 21.86 11.07 -0.62
N LEU A 81 21.66 9.89 -1.18
CA LEU A 81 21.66 9.63 -2.62
C LEU A 81 20.27 9.75 -3.24
N ALA A 82 19.23 9.32 -2.51
CA ALA A 82 17.84 9.41 -2.95
C ALA A 82 16.91 9.37 -1.74
N ARG A 83 15.70 9.91 -1.91
CA ARG A 83 14.65 9.96 -0.89
C ARG A 83 13.33 9.51 -1.50
N SER A 84 12.48 8.87 -0.71
CA SER A 84 11.11 8.52 -1.09
C SER A 84 10.14 9.67 -0.89
N ASP A 85 8.98 9.56 -1.54
CA ASP A 85 7.78 10.28 -1.11
C ASP A 85 7.33 9.80 0.29
N ILE A 86 6.32 10.45 0.86
CA ILE A 86 5.78 10.09 2.19
C ILE A 86 4.83 8.91 2.06
N LEU A 87 5.05 7.87 2.87
CA LEU A 87 4.10 6.79 3.11
C LEU A 87 3.38 7.09 4.43
N GLU A 88 2.09 7.42 4.37
CA GLU A 88 1.25 7.52 5.56
C GLU A 88 0.85 6.11 6.02
N VAL A 89 1.27 5.73 7.23
CA VAL A 89 0.87 4.48 7.86
C VAL A 89 -0.22 4.78 8.88
N LEU A 90 -1.31 4.02 8.84
CA LEU A 90 -2.39 4.10 9.79
C LEU A 90 -2.54 2.76 10.52
N VAL A 91 -2.57 2.82 11.85
CA VAL A 91 -2.81 1.68 12.73
C VAL A 91 -4.13 1.90 13.47
N GLU A 92 -5.09 1.01 13.25
CA GLU A 92 -6.40 1.05 13.90
C GLU A 92 -6.89 -0.33 14.32
N GLU A 93 -7.96 -0.35 15.10
CA GLU A 93 -8.71 -1.57 15.37
C GLU A 93 -9.63 -1.89 14.19
N LEU A 94 -9.57 -3.14 13.72
CA LEU A 94 -10.40 -3.60 12.60
C LEU A 94 -11.66 -4.27 13.16
N GLN A 95 -12.81 -3.65 12.94
CA GLN A 95 -14.10 -4.10 13.50
C GLN A 95 -15.14 -4.43 12.40
N GLY A 96 -14.90 -3.99 11.16
CA GLY A 96 -15.76 -4.31 10.03
C GLY A 96 -15.48 -5.71 9.47
N PRO A 97 -16.49 -6.37 8.88
CA PRO A 97 -16.31 -7.65 8.18
C PRO A 97 -15.41 -7.47 6.96
N LYS A 98 -15.05 -8.56 6.30
CA LYS A 98 -14.20 -8.55 5.12
C LYS A 98 -14.97 -8.09 3.88
N PRO A 99 -14.51 -7.08 3.11
CA PRO A 99 -15.10 -6.76 1.82
C PRO A 99 -14.77 -7.83 0.77
N VAL A 100 -15.57 -7.89 -0.29
CA VAL A 100 -15.35 -8.84 -1.40
C VAL A 100 -14.90 -8.06 -2.63
N LEU A 101 -13.71 -8.38 -3.11
CA LEU A 101 -13.17 -7.83 -4.35
C LEU A 101 -13.55 -8.73 -5.53
N SER A 102 -13.89 -8.13 -6.66
CA SER A 102 -14.18 -8.81 -7.93
C SER A 102 -13.58 -8.02 -9.10
N ILE A 103 -13.22 -8.70 -10.18
CA ILE A 103 -12.65 -8.10 -11.40
C ILE A 103 -13.54 -8.47 -12.59
N LEU A 104 -13.92 -7.47 -13.38
CA LEU A 104 -14.71 -7.62 -14.61
C LEU A 104 -13.92 -7.07 -15.82
N PRO A 105 -14.00 -7.71 -17.00
CA PRO A 105 -14.80 -8.91 -17.31
C PRO A 105 -14.19 -10.21 -16.77
N GLY A 106 -12.94 -10.17 -16.32
CA GLY A 106 -12.23 -11.32 -15.76
C GLY A 106 -10.85 -10.93 -15.26
N HIS A 107 -10.10 -11.93 -14.80
CA HIS A 107 -8.79 -11.72 -14.16
C HIS A 107 -7.65 -11.63 -15.18
N GLU A 108 -7.92 -11.95 -16.44
CA GLU A 108 -6.96 -11.92 -17.53
C GLU A 108 -7.53 -11.13 -18.69
N VAL A 109 -6.80 -10.12 -19.15
CA VAL A 109 -7.20 -9.22 -20.22
C VAL A 109 -6.01 -8.88 -21.12
N THR A 110 -6.26 -8.34 -22.30
CA THR A 110 -5.22 -7.80 -23.18
C THR A 110 -4.96 -6.34 -22.89
N ALA A 111 -3.74 -5.87 -23.13
CA ALA A 111 -3.42 -4.45 -23.07
C ALA A 111 -4.37 -3.61 -23.95
N GLY A 112 -4.75 -2.43 -23.47
CA GLY A 112 -5.77 -1.57 -24.08
C GLY A 112 -7.22 -1.94 -23.71
N SER A 113 -7.45 -2.97 -22.89
CA SER A 113 -8.80 -3.30 -22.39
C SER A 113 -9.23 -2.36 -21.25
N ASP A 114 -10.53 -2.25 -21.03
CA ASP A 114 -11.08 -1.60 -19.85
C ASP A 114 -11.41 -2.66 -18.79
N VAL A 115 -10.94 -2.45 -17.56
CA VAL A 115 -11.15 -3.34 -16.41
C VAL A 115 -11.90 -2.61 -15.32
N LEU A 116 -12.88 -3.29 -14.72
CA LEU A 116 -13.60 -2.78 -13.57
C LEU A 116 -13.28 -3.65 -12.35
N LEU A 117 -12.63 -3.05 -11.35
CA LEU A 117 -12.51 -3.67 -10.03
C LEU A 117 -13.65 -3.19 -9.16
N ARG A 118 -14.38 -4.12 -8.56
CA ARG A 118 -15.52 -3.84 -7.70
C ARG A 118 -15.28 -4.41 -6.31
N CYS A 119 -15.27 -3.52 -5.33
CA CYS A 119 -15.22 -3.85 -3.91
C CYS A 119 -16.63 -3.73 -3.33
N THR A 120 -17.26 -4.85 -2.98
CA THR A 120 -18.58 -4.88 -2.37
C THR A 120 -18.47 -4.94 -0.85
N PHE A 121 -19.33 -4.17 -0.19
CA PHE A 121 -19.35 -4.07 1.26
C PHE A 121 -20.79 -3.90 1.76
N TRP A 122 -21.10 -4.48 2.92
CA TRP A 122 -22.47 -4.49 3.45
C TRP A 122 -23.02 -3.11 3.85
N ASN A 123 -22.14 -2.12 3.99
CA ASN A 123 -22.49 -0.79 4.48
C ASN A 123 -22.46 0.23 3.34
N ASP A 124 -23.65 0.74 3.01
CA ASP A 124 -23.93 1.70 1.94
C ASP A 124 -23.43 3.13 2.23
N SER A 125 -22.72 3.35 3.33
CA SER A 125 -22.10 4.63 3.70
C SER A 125 -20.58 4.50 3.94
N ALA A 126 -19.99 3.37 3.53
CA ALA A 126 -18.57 3.15 3.61
C ALA A 126 -17.78 3.88 2.51
N ILE A 127 -16.52 4.21 2.77
CA ILE A 127 -15.54 4.57 1.73
C ILE A 127 -14.66 3.35 1.53
N CYS A 128 -14.59 2.82 0.32
CA CYS A 128 -13.69 1.70 0.04
C CYS A 128 -12.46 2.18 -0.72
N PHE A 129 -11.35 1.55 -0.43
CA PHE A 129 -10.02 1.81 -0.94
C PHE A 129 -9.56 0.60 -1.72
N LEU A 130 -8.92 0.82 -2.86
CA LEU A 130 -8.30 -0.21 -3.69
C LEU A 130 -6.79 0.01 -3.70
N TYR A 131 -6.07 -1.06 -3.40
CA TYR A 131 -4.62 -1.11 -3.34
C TYR A 131 -4.10 -2.08 -4.40
N LEU A 132 -2.98 -1.73 -5.03
CA LEU A 132 -2.17 -2.64 -5.84
C LEU A 132 -0.91 -2.96 -5.05
N GLU A 133 -0.72 -4.24 -4.71
CA GLU A 133 0.42 -4.70 -3.91
C GLU A 133 1.75 -4.32 -4.59
N GLY A 134 2.72 -3.89 -3.78
CA GLY A 134 4.04 -3.50 -4.30
C GLY A 134 4.09 -2.13 -4.98
N ARG A 135 2.98 -1.38 -5.01
CA ARG A 135 2.91 -0.06 -5.64
C ARG A 135 2.54 1.03 -4.64
N PRO A 136 3.16 2.22 -4.74
CA PRO A 136 2.66 3.39 -4.06
C PRO A 136 1.34 3.85 -4.72
N GLY A 137 0.46 4.43 -3.91
CA GLY A 137 -0.82 4.96 -4.37
C GLY A 137 -2.01 4.15 -3.90
N THR A 138 -3.17 4.80 -3.90
CA THR A 138 -4.43 4.21 -3.45
C THR A 138 -5.55 4.92 -4.19
N LEU A 139 -6.50 4.15 -4.72
CA LEU A 139 -7.76 4.69 -5.23
C LEU A 139 -8.81 4.55 -4.14
N TYR A 140 -9.72 5.52 -4.02
CA TYR A 140 -10.84 5.42 -3.10
C TYR A 140 -12.13 5.87 -3.77
N GLN A 141 -13.24 5.28 -3.34
CA GLN A 141 -14.56 5.59 -3.84
C GLN A 141 -15.60 5.42 -2.73
N PHE A 142 -16.66 6.23 -2.77
CA PHE A 142 -17.81 6.06 -1.90
C PHE A 142 -18.58 4.80 -2.32
N SER A 143 -18.88 3.94 -1.35
CA SER A 143 -19.71 2.76 -1.58
C SER A 143 -21.17 3.14 -1.39
N ASP A 144 -21.95 3.13 -2.48
CA ASP A 144 -23.42 3.07 -2.44
C ASP A 144 -23.81 1.62 -2.81
N LYS A 145 -23.68 0.71 -1.83
CA LYS A 145 -23.64 -0.77 -1.93
C LYS A 145 -22.38 -1.39 -2.51
N GLU A 146 -21.74 -0.72 -3.46
CA GLU A 146 -20.46 -1.14 -4.03
C GLU A 146 -19.58 0.06 -4.41
N ALA A 147 -18.27 -0.12 -4.28
CA ALA A 147 -17.27 0.82 -4.77
C ALA A 147 -16.61 0.25 -6.03
N THR A 148 -16.68 1.01 -7.12
CA THR A 148 -16.16 0.61 -8.42
C THR A 148 -14.97 1.46 -8.84
N PHE A 149 -13.95 0.80 -9.37
CA PHE A 149 -12.69 1.38 -9.81
C PHE A 149 -12.44 0.96 -11.24
N GLN A 150 -12.60 1.91 -12.17
CA GLN A 150 -12.39 1.66 -13.59
C GLN A 150 -10.94 1.95 -13.95
N LEU A 151 -10.27 0.96 -14.54
CA LEU A 151 -8.98 1.11 -15.19
C LEU A 151 -9.24 1.09 -16.70
N SER A 152 -9.12 2.23 -17.35
CA SER A 152 -9.29 2.33 -18.81
C SER A 152 -7.96 2.10 -19.52
N GLN A 153 -7.99 1.41 -20.66
CA GLN A 153 -6.82 1.17 -21.51
C GLN A 153 -5.63 0.58 -20.74
N VAL A 154 -5.86 -0.54 -20.04
CA VAL A 154 -4.85 -1.14 -19.15
C VAL A 154 -3.55 -1.48 -19.88
N GLU A 155 -2.43 -1.31 -19.20
CA GLU A 155 -1.10 -1.68 -19.66
C GLU A 155 -0.46 -2.69 -18.70
N LEU A 156 0.72 -3.23 -19.06
CA LEU A 156 1.46 -4.18 -18.22
C LEU A 156 1.73 -3.64 -16.80
N GLY A 157 1.83 -2.32 -16.64
CA GLY A 157 1.99 -1.67 -15.33
C GLY A 157 0.80 -1.83 -14.39
N ASN A 158 -0.39 -2.13 -14.92
CA ASN A 158 -1.61 -2.38 -14.14
C ASN A 158 -1.76 -3.84 -13.71
N ALA A 159 -0.92 -4.76 -14.18
CA ALA A 159 -0.97 -6.14 -13.72
C ALA A 159 -0.51 -6.25 -12.25
N GLY A 160 -1.06 -7.21 -11.51
CA GLY A 160 -0.66 -7.53 -10.14
C GLY A 160 -1.81 -7.84 -9.20
N ARG A 161 -1.49 -7.94 -7.91
CA ARG A 161 -2.44 -8.35 -6.86
C ARG A 161 -3.15 -7.13 -6.27
N TYR A 162 -4.45 -7.08 -6.50
CA TYR A 162 -5.34 -6.04 -5.98
C TYR A 162 -6.00 -6.50 -4.68
N ILE A 163 -6.12 -5.58 -3.72
CA ILE A 163 -6.75 -5.80 -2.41
C ILE A 163 -7.63 -4.57 -2.11
N CYS A 164 -8.79 -4.76 -1.48
CA CYS A 164 -9.60 -3.65 -1.03
C CYS A 164 -9.86 -3.64 0.49
N GLN A 165 -10.09 -2.45 1.04
CA GLN A 165 -10.45 -2.22 2.44
C GLN A 165 -11.49 -1.10 2.51
N CYS A 166 -12.41 -1.14 3.46
CA CYS A 166 -13.46 -0.14 3.60
C CYS A 166 -13.42 0.53 4.97
N PHE A 167 -13.60 1.85 4.97
CA PHE A 167 -13.79 2.69 6.12
C PHE A 167 -15.27 2.97 6.35
N ILE A 168 -15.73 2.80 7.57
CA ILE A 168 -17.13 2.95 7.97
C ILE A 168 -17.29 4.26 8.73
N LYS A 169 -18.09 5.17 8.17
CA LYS A 169 -18.46 6.44 8.81
C LYS A 169 -19.55 6.25 9.86
N GLN A 170 -19.19 5.59 10.96
CA GLN A 170 -20.06 5.45 12.14
C GLN A 170 -19.38 6.06 13.37
N THR A 171 -20.04 6.02 14.53
CA THR A 171 -19.49 6.49 15.80
C THR A 171 -19.42 5.32 16.79
N PRO A 172 -18.23 4.84 17.18
CA PRO A 172 -16.90 5.27 16.72
C PRO A 172 -16.60 4.81 15.29
N PRO A 173 -15.75 5.54 14.54
CA PRO A 173 -15.37 5.14 13.18
C PRO A 173 -14.64 3.80 13.21
N ALA A 174 -14.83 3.01 12.15
CA ALA A 174 -14.30 1.65 12.09
C ALA A 174 -13.72 1.32 10.72
N TRP A 175 -12.72 0.44 10.70
CA TRP A 175 -12.15 -0.12 9.48
C TRP A 175 -12.54 -1.59 9.32
N SER A 176 -12.74 -2.01 8.07
CA SER A 176 -12.85 -3.41 7.71
C SER A 176 -11.49 -4.11 7.76
N SER A 177 -11.51 -5.45 7.81
CA SER A 177 -10.34 -6.22 7.38
C SER A 177 -10.08 -6.07 5.87
N LEU A 178 -8.89 -6.46 5.42
CA LEU A 178 -8.55 -6.50 4.00
C LEU A 178 -9.32 -7.62 3.28
N SER A 179 -9.73 -7.37 2.02
CA SER A 179 -10.29 -8.39 1.12
C SER A 179 -9.30 -9.53 0.86
N GLU A 180 -9.77 -10.61 0.24
CA GLU A 180 -8.83 -11.52 -0.42
C GLU A 180 -8.22 -10.77 -1.60
N PHE A 181 -6.97 -11.09 -1.92
CA PHE A 181 -6.34 -10.49 -3.09
C PHE A 181 -6.89 -11.15 -4.37
N LEU A 182 -7.02 -10.37 -5.43
CA LEU A 182 -7.24 -10.88 -6.78
C LEU A 182 -6.13 -10.41 -7.69
N GLU A 183 -5.58 -11.33 -8.49
CA GLU A 183 -4.53 -11.01 -9.45
C GLU A 183 -5.12 -10.65 -10.81
N LEU A 184 -4.77 -9.46 -11.32
CA LEU A 184 -5.02 -9.04 -12.69
C LEU A 184 -3.80 -9.35 -13.55
N VAL A 185 -4.00 -10.11 -14.60
CA VAL A 185 -3.00 -10.43 -15.62
C VAL A 185 -3.32 -9.62 -16.88
N VAL A 186 -2.34 -8.87 -17.38
CA VAL A 186 -2.43 -8.13 -18.64
C VAL A 186 -1.48 -8.76 -19.65
N ARG A 187 -1.98 -9.13 -20.83
CA ARG A 187 -1.23 -9.73 -21.94
C ARG A 187 -1.00 -8.77 -23.08
#